data_AF-A0A2N5WUN0-F1
#
_entry.id   AF-A0A2N5WUN0-F1
#
_cell.length_a   1.000
_cell.length_b   1.000
_cell.length_c   1.000
_cell.angle_alpha   90.00
_cell.angle_beta   90.00
_cell.angle_gamma   90.00
#
_symmetry.space_group_name_H-M   'P 1'
#
loop_
_entity.id
_entity.type
_entity.pdbx_description
1 polymer ?
#
loop_
_entity_poly.entity_id
_entity_poly.type
_entity_poly.pdbx_seq_one_letter_code
_entity_poly.pdbx_strand_id
1 'polypeptide(L)'
;MRTITDETSGDDPRRPLFRPGRGAAGTLTAVPKADQPTSRQDAPARPPGAPRPDRVRPKPLAELARRLGTPVPAGAADDAAATGITHDSRAVRPGDVYAALPGARFHGADFAVQAAGNGAVAVLTDKAG
;
A
#
# COMPACT_ATOMS: atom_id res chain seq x y z
N MET A 1 37.06 17.93 -18.99
CA MET A 1 37.62 17.51 -20.29
C MET A 1 38.90 16.74 -20.04
N ARG A 2 38.87 15.42 -20.22
CA ARG A 2 40.01 14.53 -20.48
C ARG A 2 39.46 13.12 -20.72
N THR A 3 39.48 12.77 -21.99
CA THR A 3 39.22 11.44 -22.56
C THR A 3 40.45 10.56 -22.26
N ILE A 4 40.24 9.28 -21.98
CA ILE A 4 41.29 8.27 -21.98
C ILE A 4 40.82 7.16 -22.92
N THR A 5 41.67 6.89 -23.91
CA THR A 5 41.53 5.95 -25.01
C THR A 5 41.66 4.48 -24.60
N ASP A 6 41.06 3.67 -25.45
CA ASP A 6 41.07 2.22 -25.57
C ASP A 6 42.47 1.69 -25.96
N GLU A 7 42.96 0.69 -25.23
CA GLU A 7 44.01 -0.25 -25.67
C GLU A 7 43.66 -1.62 -25.08
N THR A 8 43.26 -2.50 -26.00
CA THR A 8 42.95 -3.93 -25.92
C THR A 8 43.86 -4.78 -25.02
N SER A 9 43.26 -5.69 -24.25
CA SER A 9 43.47 -7.16 -24.34
C SER A 9 42.75 -7.87 -23.19
N GLY A 10 41.88 -8.83 -23.51
CA GLY A 10 41.21 -9.65 -22.50
C GLY A 10 40.01 -10.39 -23.03
N ASP A 11 40.24 -11.62 -23.47
CA ASP A 11 39.25 -12.67 -23.69
C ASP A 11 38.28 -12.77 -22.48
N ASP A 12 37.00 -12.38 -22.65
CA ASP A 12 35.99 -12.48 -21.59
C ASP A 12 34.99 -13.62 -21.88
N PRO A 13 35.02 -14.72 -21.11
CA PRO A 13 34.24 -15.93 -21.36
C PRO A 13 32.76 -15.83 -20.95
N ARG A 14 32.16 -14.64 -20.83
CA ARG A 14 30.82 -14.48 -20.25
C ARG A 14 29.77 -13.91 -21.18
N ARG A 15 29.59 -14.55 -22.33
CA ARG A 15 28.34 -14.45 -23.10
C ARG A 15 27.28 -15.32 -22.40
N PRO A 16 26.23 -14.80 -21.76
CA PRO A 16 25.21 -15.64 -21.16
C PRO A 16 24.37 -16.27 -22.29
N LEU A 17 24.65 -17.53 -22.59
CA LEU A 17 23.78 -18.37 -23.41
C LEU A 17 22.52 -18.66 -22.58
N PHE A 18 21.38 -18.07 -22.94
CA PHE A 18 20.08 -18.50 -22.43
C PHE A 18 19.77 -19.90 -22.99
N ARG A 19 20.14 -20.95 -22.26
CA ARG A 19 19.71 -22.33 -22.56
C ARG A 19 18.30 -22.58 -22.03
N PRO A 20 17.45 -23.33 -22.76
CA PRO A 20 16.14 -23.76 -22.28
C PRO A 20 16.33 -24.98 -21.38
N GLY A 21 16.66 -24.75 -20.12
CA GLY A 21 16.70 -25.80 -19.10
C GLY A 21 16.28 -25.20 -17.77
N ARG A 22 15.33 -25.81 -17.05
CA ARG A 22 14.99 -25.39 -15.69
C ARG A 22 16.24 -25.55 -14.82
N GLY A 23 16.92 -24.44 -14.51
CA GLY A 23 17.97 -24.42 -13.51
C GLY A 23 17.39 -24.79 -12.14
N ALA A 24 18.09 -25.67 -11.40
CA ALA A 24 17.73 -25.97 -10.02
C ALA A 24 17.84 -24.69 -9.18
N ALA A 25 16.80 -24.36 -8.39
CA ALA A 25 16.79 -23.17 -7.54
C ALA A 25 17.91 -23.26 -6.49
N GLY A 26 18.75 -22.22 -6.41
CA GLY A 26 19.80 -22.13 -5.39
C GLY A 26 19.24 -21.92 -3.98
N THR A 27 19.97 -22.32 -2.95
CA THR A 27 19.64 -22.13 -1.52
C THR A 27 19.98 -20.71 -1.04
N LEU A 28 19.46 -19.68 -1.72
CA LEU A 28 19.54 -18.33 -1.20
C LEU A 28 18.69 -18.26 0.07
N THR A 29 19.32 -17.97 1.21
CA THR A 29 18.59 -17.68 2.46
C THR A 29 17.68 -16.49 2.18
N ALA A 30 16.36 -16.72 2.27
CA ALA A 30 15.38 -15.67 2.01
C ALA A 30 15.66 -14.47 2.93
N VAL A 31 15.88 -13.30 2.34
CA VAL A 31 15.90 -12.04 3.08
C VAL A 31 14.48 -11.82 3.61
N PRO A 32 14.28 -11.66 4.93
CA PRO A 32 12.95 -11.38 5.45
C PRO A 32 12.44 -10.08 4.82
N LYS A 33 11.26 -10.14 4.20
CA LYS A 33 10.60 -8.93 3.70
C LYS A 33 10.27 -8.07 4.91
N ALA A 34 10.59 -6.77 4.88
CA ALA A 34 10.28 -5.84 5.98
C ALA A 34 8.79 -5.83 6.34
N ASP A 35 7.93 -6.22 5.39
CA ASP A 35 6.48 -6.30 5.57
C ASP A 35 6.00 -7.68 6.09
N GLN A 36 6.90 -8.64 6.34
CA GLN A 36 6.53 -9.94 6.89
C GLN A 36 6.59 -9.89 8.43
N PRO A 37 5.45 -10.09 9.11
CA PRO A 37 5.45 -10.10 10.56
C PRO A 37 6.12 -11.37 11.09
N THR A 38 7.17 -11.21 11.89
CA THR A 38 7.71 -12.28 12.73
C THR A 38 6.70 -12.54 13.85
N SER A 39 5.93 -13.62 13.74
CA SER A 39 5.06 -14.09 14.81
C SER A 39 5.93 -14.47 16.03
N ARG A 40 5.84 -13.70 17.12
CA ARG A 40 6.14 -14.21 18.46
C ARG A 40 4.89 -14.18 19.32
N GLN A 41 4.67 -15.35 19.91
CA GLN A 41 3.72 -15.76 20.93
C GLN A 41 3.50 -14.72 22.04
N ASP A 42 2.25 -14.69 22.52
CA ASP A 42 1.76 -14.18 23.82
C ASP A 42 1.32 -12.70 23.90
N ALA A 43 -0.01 -12.51 23.90
CA ALA A 43 -0.84 -11.29 23.94
C ALA A 43 -0.97 -10.51 22.61
N PRO A 44 -2.19 -10.12 22.13
CA PRO A 44 -2.33 -9.35 20.91
C PRO A 44 -2.03 -7.88 21.21
N ALA A 45 -0.78 -7.55 21.48
CA ALA A 45 -0.28 -6.21 21.21
C ALA A 45 -0.44 -6.03 19.70
N ARG A 46 -1.48 -5.28 19.29
CA ARG A 46 -1.73 -4.92 17.89
C ARG A 46 -0.38 -4.48 17.32
N PRO A 47 0.20 -5.21 16.34
CA PRO A 47 1.54 -4.91 15.88
C PRO A 47 1.57 -3.43 15.49
N PRO A 48 2.64 -2.69 15.79
CA PRO A 48 2.73 -1.30 15.37
C PRO A 48 2.44 -1.30 13.87
N GLY A 49 1.28 -0.72 13.52
CA GLY A 49 0.86 -0.67 12.12
C GLY A 49 1.94 -0.01 11.28
N ALA A 50 1.82 -0.10 9.96
CA ALA A 50 2.73 0.58 9.05
C ALA A 50 3.04 2.01 9.54
N PRO A 51 4.32 2.45 9.53
CA PRO A 51 4.70 3.77 10.03
C PRO A 51 3.77 4.86 9.51
N ARG A 52 3.25 5.69 10.41
CA ARG A 52 2.38 6.82 10.06
C ARG A 52 3.07 8.14 10.42
N PRO A 53 2.99 9.17 9.55
CA PRO A 53 3.49 10.49 9.91
C PRO A 53 2.76 11.06 11.13
N ASP A 54 3.50 11.65 12.06
CA ASP A 54 2.92 12.28 13.25
C ASP A 54 2.26 13.63 12.96
N ARG A 55 2.63 14.26 11.82
CA ARG A 55 2.07 15.53 11.36
C ARG A 55 1.68 15.43 9.90
N VAL A 56 0.40 15.69 9.63
CA VAL A 56 -0.20 15.69 8.30
C VAL A 56 -1.02 16.97 8.13
N ARG A 57 -1.10 17.51 6.92
CA ARG A 57 -2.04 18.59 6.59
C ARG A 57 -3.37 17.95 6.17
N PRO A 58 -4.49 18.24 6.85
CA PRO A 58 -5.80 17.70 6.47
C PRO A 58 -6.17 18.05 5.03
N LYS A 59 -6.89 17.15 4.37
CA LYS A 59 -7.40 17.32 3.00
C LYS A 59 -8.93 17.29 2.99
N PRO A 60 -9.61 18.39 2.61
CA PRO A 60 -11.07 18.41 2.54
C PRO A 60 -11.61 17.31 1.63
N LEU A 61 -12.65 16.60 2.09
CA LEU A 61 -13.26 15.53 1.31
C LEU A 61 -13.84 16.04 -0.02
N ALA A 62 -14.37 17.27 -0.03
CA ALA A 62 -14.85 17.91 -1.25
C ALA A 62 -13.74 18.12 -2.29
N GLU A 63 -12.52 18.42 -1.85
CA GLU A 63 -11.36 18.54 -2.74
C GLU A 63 -10.96 17.17 -3.31
N LEU A 64 -10.96 16.13 -2.46
CA LEU A 64 -10.67 14.76 -2.90
C LEU A 64 -11.70 14.27 -3.91
N ALA A 65 -12.99 14.45 -3.64
CA ALA A 65 -14.07 14.06 -4.54
C ALA A 65 -13.96 14.75 -5.91
N ARG A 66 -13.70 16.07 -5.92
CA ARG A 66 -13.42 16.83 -7.16
C ARG A 66 -12.24 16.26 -7.94
N ARG A 67 -11.14 15.92 -7.27
CA ARG A 67 -9.94 15.35 -7.93
C ARG A 67 -10.20 13.96 -8.49
N LEU A 68 -11.07 13.18 -7.84
CA LEU A 68 -11.45 11.82 -8.25
C LEU A 68 -12.59 11.80 -9.28
N GLY A 69 -13.24 12.94 -9.56
CA GLY A 69 -14.41 13.01 -10.42
C GLY A 69 -15.65 12.32 -9.83
N THR A 70 -15.71 12.21 -8.50
CA THR A 70 -16.82 11.58 -7.77
C THR A 70 -17.71 12.64 -7.13
N PRO A 71 -19.01 12.36 -6.92
CA PRO A 71 -19.85 13.25 -6.13
C PRO A 71 -19.33 13.37 -4.69
N VAL A 72 -19.52 14.54 -4.09
CA VAL A 72 -19.28 14.74 -2.66
C VAL A 72 -20.38 13.97 -1.90
N PRO A 73 -20.03 13.15 -0.89
CA PRO A 73 -21.04 12.42 -0.11
C PRO A 73 -22.05 13.38 0.52
N ALA A 74 -23.34 13.07 0.39
CA ALA A 74 -24.40 13.85 1.03
C ALA A 74 -24.22 13.79 2.56
N GLY A 75 -24.21 14.95 3.23
CA GLY A 75 -24.00 15.03 4.68
C GLY A 75 -22.54 14.98 5.13
N ALA A 76 -21.56 14.96 4.21
CA ALA A 76 -20.22 15.41 4.56
C ALA A 76 -20.36 16.87 5.01
N ALA A 77 -20.15 17.14 6.30
CA ALA A 77 -20.03 18.51 6.77
C ALA A 77 -18.99 19.22 5.89
N ASP A 78 -19.21 20.49 5.56
CA ASP A 78 -18.30 21.27 4.71
C ASP A 78 -16.85 21.26 5.24
N ASP A 79 -16.68 20.92 6.52
CA ASP A 79 -15.41 20.82 7.24
C ASP A 79 -14.80 19.40 7.30
N ALA A 80 -15.44 18.38 6.73
CA ALA A 80 -14.92 17.02 6.78
C ALA A 80 -13.61 16.91 5.99
N ALA A 81 -12.53 16.54 6.68
CA ALA A 81 -11.19 16.44 6.11
C ALA A 81 -10.53 15.10 6.45
N ALA A 82 -9.85 14.53 5.46
CA ALA A 82 -9.04 13.34 5.61
C ALA A 82 -7.64 13.70 6.12
N THR A 83 -7.16 12.95 7.11
CA THR A 83 -5.79 13.01 7.62
C THR A 83 -4.98 11.76 7.29
N GLY A 84 -5.63 10.71 6.81
CA GLY A 84 -4.99 9.49 6.37
C GLY A 84 -5.87 8.68 5.44
N ILE A 85 -5.34 7.54 5.00
CA ILE A 85 -6.04 6.58 4.15
C ILE A 85 -5.53 5.18 4.45
N THR A 86 -6.42 4.19 4.40
CA THR A 86 -6.07 2.77 4.51
C THR A 86 -7.08 1.92 3.75
N HIS A 87 -6.64 0.77 3.21
CA HIS A 87 -7.54 -0.24 2.64
C HIS A 87 -7.86 -1.37 3.66
N ASP A 88 -7.26 -1.36 4.85
CA ASP A 88 -7.53 -2.33 5.90
C ASP A 88 -8.50 -1.72 6.90
N SER A 89 -9.74 -2.20 6.92
CA SER A 89 -10.81 -1.73 7.82
C SER A 89 -10.41 -1.85 9.28
N ARG A 90 -9.58 -2.85 9.62
CA ARG A 90 -9.04 -3.08 10.96
C ARG A 90 -7.89 -2.15 11.30
N ALA A 91 -7.36 -1.36 10.37
CA ALA A 91 -6.30 -0.39 10.61
C ALA A 91 -6.76 1.07 10.52
N VAL A 92 -8.04 1.29 10.22
CA VAL A 92 -8.66 2.62 10.22
C VAL A 92 -8.44 3.31 11.55
N ARG A 93 -8.06 4.58 11.49
CA ARG A 93 -8.01 5.52 12.60
C ARG A 93 -9.00 6.66 12.35
N PRO A 94 -9.46 7.36 13.40
CA PRO A 94 -10.24 8.57 13.22
C PRO A 94 -9.59 9.55 12.24
N GLY A 95 -10.35 10.01 11.25
CA GLY A 95 -9.85 10.91 10.20
C GLY A 95 -9.33 10.21 8.94
N ASP A 96 -9.30 8.87 8.89
CA ASP A 96 -8.90 8.14 7.69
C ASP A 96 -10.04 8.06 6.66
N VAL A 97 -9.67 8.04 5.38
CA VAL A 97 -10.51 7.48 4.32
C VAL A 97 -10.28 5.97 4.26
N TYR A 98 -11.36 5.19 4.24
CA TYR A 98 -11.27 3.75 3.99
C TYR A 98 -11.42 3.46 2.50
N ALA A 99 -10.40 2.84 1.89
CA ALA A 99 -10.43 2.40 0.50
C ALA A 99 -10.97 0.96 0.43
N ALA A 100 -12.27 0.84 0.14
CA ALA A 100 -13.00 -0.40 -0.01
C ALA A 100 -12.80 -0.99 -1.42
N LEU A 101 -11.68 -1.66 -1.64
CA LEU A 101 -11.31 -2.18 -2.97
C LEU A 101 -11.82 -3.62 -3.20
N PRO A 102 -12.05 -4.02 -4.46
CA PRO A 102 -12.38 -5.40 -4.80
C PRO A 102 -11.19 -6.32 -4.51
N GLY A 103 -11.45 -7.44 -3.84
CA GLY A 103 -10.46 -8.47 -3.56
C GLY A 103 -10.80 -9.81 -4.22
N ALA A 104 -9.84 -10.75 -4.22
CA ALA A 104 -10.05 -12.09 -4.77
C ALA A 104 -11.06 -12.95 -3.99
N ARG A 105 -11.33 -12.59 -2.72
CA ARG A 105 -12.22 -13.35 -1.82
C ARG A 105 -13.40 -12.55 -1.30
N PHE A 106 -13.20 -11.26 -1.05
CA PHE A 106 -14.18 -10.37 -0.43
C PHE A 106 -14.08 -9.00 -1.10
N HIS A 107 -15.19 -8.26 -1.12
CA HIS A 107 -15.19 -6.88 -1.52
C HIS A 107 -14.92 -5.99 -0.29
N GLY A 108 -14.12 -4.94 -0.42
CA GLY A 108 -13.82 -4.05 0.70
C GLY A 108 -15.07 -3.37 1.28
N ALA A 109 -16.10 -3.17 0.47
CA ALA A 109 -17.36 -2.54 0.84
C ALA A 109 -18.11 -3.32 1.92
N ASP A 110 -17.94 -4.64 1.98
CA ASP A 110 -18.52 -5.51 3.00
C ASP A 110 -18.07 -5.12 4.42
N PHE A 111 -16.95 -4.40 4.54
CA PHE A 111 -16.37 -3.94 5.80
C PHE A 111 -16.58 -2.44 6.07
N ALA A 112 -17.42 -1.75 5.29
CA ALA A 112 -17.66 -0.32 5.43
C ALA A 112 -18.21 0.06 6.82
N VAL A 113 -19.10 -0.76 7.39
CA VAL A 113 -19.65 -0.55 8.74
C VAL A 113 -18.56 -0.61 9.80
N GLN A 114 -17.64 -1.57 9.68
CA GLN A 114 -16.49 -1.69 10.59
C GLN A 114 -15.56 -0.47 10.47
N ALA A 115 -15.28 -0.02 9.24
CA ALA A 115 -14.45 1.16 9.00
C ALA A 115 -15.08 2.43 9.58
N ALA A 116 -16.39 2.64 9.38
CA ALA A 116 -17.13 3.75 9.97
C ALA A 116 -17.06 3.70 11.52
N GLY A 117 -17.26 2.52 12.12
CA GLY A 117 -17.13 2.32 13.57
C GLY A 117 -15.72 2.62 14.12
N ASN A 118 -14.68 2.46 13.29
CA ASN A 118 -13.30 2.81 13.64
C ASN A 118 -12.94 4.29 13.40
N GLY A 119 -13.89 5.10 12.91
CA GLY A 119 -13.73 6.54 12.71
C GLY A 119 -13.33 6.96 11.30
N ALA A 120 -13.59 6.12 10.28
CA ALA A 120 -13.44 6.55 8.90
C ALA A 120 -14.35 7.75 8.61
N VAL A 121 -13.78 8.80 8.01
CA VAL A 121 -14.54 10.00 7.61
C VAL A 121 -15.21 9.84 6.25
N ALA A 122 -14.74 8.88 5.45
CA ALA A 122 -15.33 8.51 4.17
C ALA A 122 -14.94 7.08 3.79
N VAL A 123 -15.76 6.48 2.93
CA VAL A 123 -15.46 5.22 2.23
C VAL A 123 -15.34 5.52 0.74
N LEU A 124 -14.24 5.11 0.12
CA LEU A 124 -14.03 5.15 -1.31
C LEU A 124 -14.13 3.73 -1.85
N THR A 125 -15.02 3.52 -2.82
CA THR A 125 -15.40 2.20 -3.29
C THR A 125 -15.79 2.27 -4.77
N ASP A 126 -15.93 1.13 -5.45
CA ASP A 126 -16.26 1.08 -6.87
C ASP A 126 -17.77 0.89 -7.10
N LYS A 127 -18.19 0.43 -8.28
CA LYS A 127 -19.62 0.22 -8.58
C LYS A 127 -20.14 -1.14 -8.12
N ALA A 128 -19.26 -2.13 -7.99
CA ALA A 128 -19.59 -3.48 -7.54
C ALA A 128 -19.74 -3.55 -6.02
N GLY A 129 -19.08 -2.63 -5.30
CA GLY A 129 -19.38 -2.32 -3.91
C GLY A 129 -18.86 -0.96 -3.54
#